data_AF-A0A2K5XXR0-F1
#
_entry.id   AF-A0A2K5XXR0-F1
#
_cell.length_a   1.000
_cell.length_b   1.000
_cell.length_c   1.000
_cell.angle_alpha   90.00
_cell.angle_beta   90.00
_cell.angle_gamma   90.00
#
_symmetry.space_group_name_H-M   'P 1'
#
loop_
_entity.id
_entity.type
_entity.pdbx_description
1 polymer ?
#
loop_
_entity_poly.entity_id
_entity_poly.type
_entity_poly.pdbx_seq_one_letter_code
_entity_poly.pdbx_strand_id
1 'polypeptide(L)'
;MTIEPLLSPCPSPPPCSNLGWLSYGALKGDGILIVVNTVGAALQTLYILAYLHYCPRKRVVLLQTATLLGVLLLGYGYFWLLVPNPEARLQQLGLFCSVFTISMYLSPLADLAKVIQTKSTQCLSYPLTIATVLTSASWCLYGFRLRDPYIMVSNFPGIVTSFIRFWLFWKYPQEQDRNYWFLQT
;
A
#
# COMPACT_ATOMS: atom_id res chain seq x y z
N MET A 1 10.37 -24.18 -30.63
CA MET A 1 11.15 -23.36 -29.68
C MET A 1 10.51 -21.98 -29.64
N THR A 2 9.44 -21.84 -28.85
CA THR A 2 8.77 -20.56 -28.63
C THR A 2 9.58 -19.77 -27.62
N ILE A 3 10.22 -18.71 -28.09
CA ILE A 3 10.86 -17.72 -27.23
C ILE A 3 9.72 -16.93 -26.57
N GLU A 4 9.28 -17.38 -25.39
CA GLU A 4 8.61 -16.49 -24.43
C GLU A 4 9.63 -15.40 -24.11
N PRO A 5 9.38 -14.11 -24.45
CA PRO A 5 10.24 -13.07 -23.96
C PRO A 5 10.16 -13.12 -22.43
N LEU A 6 11.31 -13.01 -21.75
CA LEU A 6 11.41 -12.73 -20.33
C LEU A 6 10.79 -11.35 -20.02
N LEU A 7 9.47 -11.19 -20.25
CA LEU A 7 8.71 -10.11 -19.65
C LEU A 7 8.69 -10.45 -18.17
N SER A 8 9.46 -9.68 -17.40
CA SER A 8 9.26 -9.58 -15.96
C SER A 8 7.75 -9.52 -15.68
N PRO A 9 7.22 -10.32 -14.75
CA PRO A 9 5.79 -10.31 -14.48
C PRO A 9 5.37 -8.88 -14.16
N CYS A 10 4.43 -8.33 -14.94
CA CYS A 10 3.96 -6.97 -14.71
C CYS A 10 3.48 -6.87 -13.25
N PRO A 11 4.02 -5.94 -12.44
CA PRO A 11 3.68 -5.84 -11.04
C PRO A 11 2.17 -5.60 -10.90
N SER A 12 1.52 -6.34 -10.00
CA SER A 12 0.11 -6.12 -9.71
C SER A 12 -0.08 -4.70 -9.17
N PRO A 13 -1.11 -3.97 -9.61
CA PRO A 13 -1.39 -2.65 -9.11
C PRO A 13 -1.61 -2.71 -7.60
N PRO A 14 -1.15 -1.70 -6.85
CA PRO A 14 -1.39 -1.65 -5.43
C PRO A 14 -2.91 -1.59 -5.16
N PRO A 15 -3.39 -2.19 -4.06
CA PRO A 15 -4.76 -2.04 -3.61
C PRO A 15 -5.15 -0.55 -3.44
N CYS A 16 -6.38 -0.19 -3.74
CA CYS A 16 -6.81 1.20 -3.79
C CYS A 16 -7.36 1.71 -2.45
N SER A 17 -6.52 1.73 -1.41
CA SER A 17 -6.89 2.29 -0.10
C SER A 17 -7.21 3.78 -0.15
N ASN A 18 -6.62 4.51 -1.11
CA ASN A 18 -6.74 5.96 -1.22
C ASN A 18 -8.19 6.43 -1.37
N LEU A 19 -9.02 5.70 -2.12
CA LEU A 19 -10.43 6.08 -2.32
C LEU A 19 -11.25 5.97 -1.03
N GLY A 20 -11.01 4.94 -0.21
CA GLY A 20 -11.68 4.78 1.08
C GLY A 20 -11.31 5.89 2.06
N TRP A 21 -10.02 6.23 2.15
CA TRP A 21 -9.55 7.34 3.00
C TRP A 21 -9.97 8.71 2.48
N LEU A 22 -10.17 8.88 1.16
CA LEU A 22 -10.75 10.08 0.58
C LEU A 22 -12.22 10.24 0.98
N SER A 23 -13.02 9.18 0.91
CA SER A 23 -14.40 9.19 1.42
C SER A 23 -14.45 9.46 2.91
N TYR A 24 -13.53 8.87 3.68
CA TYR A 24 -13.41 9.12 5.13
C TYR A 24 -13.07 10.58 5.43
N GLY A 25 -12.07 11.15 4.76
CA GLY A 25 -11.70 12.55 4.89
C GLY A 25 -12.82 13.51 4.51
N ALA A 26 -13.54 13.23 3.41
CA ALA A 26 -14.69 14.02 2.98
C ALA A 26 -15.83 14.01 4.01
N LEU A 27 -16.14 12.84 4.59
CA LEU A 27 -17.18 12.72 5.61
C LEU A 27 -16.78 13.40 6.94
N LYS A 28 -15.48 13.34 7.28
CA LYS A 28 -14.92 13.97 8.48
C LYS A 28 -14.72 15.49 8.34
N GLY A 29 -14.65 16.00 7.11
CA GLY A 29 -14.24 17.38 6.81
C GLY A 29 -12.73 17.60 6.97
N ASP A 30 -11.92 16.55 6.83
CA ASP A 30 -10.48 16.59 7.01
C ASP A 30 -9.76 16.87 5.68
N GLY A 31 -9.37 18.13 5.48
CA GLY A 31 -8.70 18.58 4.26
C GLY A 31 -7.34 17.93 4.00
N ILE A 32 -6.61 17.54 5.04
CA ILE A 32 -5.28 16.93 4.90
C ILE A 32 -5.45 15.51 4.35
N LEU A 33 -6.37 14.74 4.93
CA LEU A 33 -6.75 13.41 4.42
C LEU A 33 -7.22 13.49 2.97
N ILE A 34 -8.07 14.47 2.63
CA ILE A 34 -8.59 14.63 1.27
C ILE A 34 -7.45 14.89 0.28
N VAL A 35 -6.57 15.87 0.55
CA VAL A 35 -5.50 16.26 -0.38
C VAL A 35 -4.54 15.12 -0.64
N VAL A 36 -4.02 14.47 0.42
CA VAL A 36 -3.02 13.40 0.27
C VAL A 36 -3.60 12.20 -0.49
N ASN A 37 -4.84 11.80 -0.17
CA ASN A 37 -5.47 10.67 -0.83
C ASN A 37 -5.94 11.00 -2.25
N THR A 38 -6.25 12.26 -2.56
CA THR A 38 -6.55 12.70 -3.93
C THR A 38 -5.32 12.57 -4.82
N VAL A 39 -4.17 13.04 -4.35
CA VAL A 39 -2.88 12.88 -5.06
C VAL A 39 -2.56 11.39 -5.23
N GLY A 40 -2.72 10.60 -4.17
CA GLY A 40 -2.52 9.14 -4.23
C GLY A 40 -3.44 8.45 -5.24
N ALA A 41 -4.73 8.82 -5.28
CA ALA A 41 -5.69 8.29 -6.25
C ALA A 41 -5.35 8.70 -7.69
N ALA A 42 -4.88 9.93 -7.92
CA ALA A 42 -4.44 10.39 -9.24
C ALA A 42 -3.22 9.60 -9.75
N LEU A 43 -2.19 9.42 -8.90
CA LEU A 43 -1.01 8.63 -9.21
C LEU A 43 -1.36 7.16 -9.46
N GLN A 44 -2.26 6.58 -8.65
CA GLN A 44 -2.73 5.21 -8.82
C GLN A 44 -3.52 5.04 -10.13
N THR A 45 -4.34 6.02 -10.50
CA THR A 45 -5.06 6.03 -11.78
C THR A 45 -4.07 6.06 -12.95
N LEU A 46 -3.07 6.94 -12.89
CA LEU A 46 -2.01 7.00 -13.91
C LEU A 46 -1.26 5.67 -14.04
N TYR A 47 -0.95 5.03 -12.91
CA TYR A 47 -0.32 3.71 -12.90
C TYR A 47 -1.20 2.64 -13.57
N ILE A 48 -2.49 2.60 -13.24
CA ILE A 48 -3.43 1.65 -13.85
C ILE A 48 -3.55 1.90 -15.35
N LEU A 49 -3.63 3.16 -15.80
CA LEU A 49 -3.69 3.50 -17.22
C LEU A 49 -2.43 3.05 -17.97
N ALA A 50 -1.25 3.30 -17.39
CA ALA A 50 0.01 2.82 -17.95
C ALA A 50 0.04 1.27 -18.01
N TYR A 51 -0.36 0.59 -16.93
CA TYR A 51 -0.45 -0.87 -16.91
C TYR A 51 -1.40 -1.40 -17.98
N LEU A 52 -2.59 -0.82 -18.13
CA LEU A 52 -3.56 -1.21 -19.15
C LEU A 52 -3.07 -0.93 -20.57
N HIS A 53 -2.18 0.03 -20.76
CA HIS A 53 -1.57 0.31 -22.06
C HIS A 53 -0.46 -0.69 -22.40
N TYR A 54 0.50 -0.90 -21.48
CA TYR A 54 1.73 -1.63 -21.76
C TYR A 54 1.67 -3.14 -21.44
N CYS A 55 0.82 -3.58 -20.49
CA CYS A 55 0.80 -4.97 -20.06
C CYS A 55 -0.27 -5.81 -20.79
N PRO A 56 0.05 -7.05 -21.22
CA PRO A 56 -0.90 -7.92 -21.91
C PRO A 56 -1.95 -8.53 -20.96
N ARG A 57 -1.60 -8.79 -19.70
CA ARG A 57 -2.51 -9.39 -18.69
C ARG A 57 -3.34 -8.33 -17.96
N LYS A 58 -4.39 -7.85 -18.63
CA LYS A 58 -5.26 -6.74 -18.15
C LYS A 58 -6.43 -7.22 -17.27
N ARG A 59 -6.88 -8.47 -17.45
CA ARG A 59 -8.12 -9.00 -16.82
C ARG A 59 -8.09 -8.95 -15.29
N VAL A 60 -6.96 -9.32 -14.67
CA VAL A 60 -6.83 -9.32 -13.20
C VAL A 60 -6.95 -7.90 -12.65
N VAL A 61 -6.26 -6.94 -13.26
CA VAL A 61 -6.30 -5.53 -12.87
C VAL A 61 -7.68 -4.92 -13.06
N LEU A 62 -8.32 -5.19 -14.19
CA LEU A 62 -9.69 -4.71 -14.46
C LEU A 62 -10.68 -5.28 -13.44
N LEU A 63 -10.59 -6.57 -13.10
CA LEU A 63 -11.43 -7.18 -12.07
C LEU A 63 -11.17 -6.59 -10.68
N GLN A 64 -9.92 -6.33 -10.32
CA GLN A 64 -9.58 -5.69 -9.04
C GLN A 64 -10.16 -4.26 -8.97
N THR A 65 -9.97 -3.46 -10.01
CA THR A 65 -10.53 -2.10 -10.08
C THR A 65 -12.06 -2.12 -10.06
N ALA A 66 -12.70 -3.03 -10.81
CA ALA A 66 -14.15 -3.17 -10.83
C ALA A 66 -14.71 -3.62 -9.48
N THR A 67 -14.06 -4.59 -8.82
CA THR A 67 -14.45 -5.07 -7.49
C THR A 67 -14.39 -3.94 -6.47
N LEU A 68 -13.32 -3.15 -6.49
CA LEU A 68 -13.17 -1.99 -5.62
C LEU A 68 -14.25 -0.94 -5.88
N LEU A 69 -14.49 -0.56 -7.13
CA LEU A 69 -15.55 0.40 -7.48
C LEU A 69 -16.92 -0.13 -7.02
N GLY A 70 -17.17 -1.43 -7.19
CA GLY A 70 -18.36 -2.10 -6.66
C GLY A 70 -18.46 -1.99 -5.13
N VAL A 71 -17.38 -2.26 -4.40
CA VAL A 71 -17.34 -2.12 -2.93
C VAL A 71 -17.57 -0.67 -2.49
N LEU A 72 -17.00 0.31 -3.20
CA LEU A 72 -17.23 1.73 -2.91
C LEU A 72 -18.68 2.15 -3.17
N LEU A 73 -19.28 1.72 -4.29
CA LEU A 73 -20.66 2.02 -4.63
C LEU A 73 -21.64 1.35 -3.65
N LEU A 74 -21.42 0.08 -3.33
CA LEU A 74 -22.22 -0.65 -2.34
C LEU A 74 -22.05 -0.06 -0.95
N GLY A 75 -20.83 0.30 -0.56
CA GLY A 75 -20.53 0.99 0.70
C GLY A 75 -21.24 2.34 0.78
N TYR A 76 -21.19 3.15 -0.29
CA TYR A 76 -21.91 4.42 -0.38
C TYR A 76 -23.42 4.22 -0.22
N GLY A 77 -24.01 3.24 -0.92
CA GLY A 77 -25.42 2.89 -0.79
C GLY A 77 -25.79 2.43 0.62
N TYR A 78 -24.98 1.56 1.23
CA TYR A 78 -25.17 1.08 2.60
C TYR A 78 -25.14 2.24 3.62
N PHE A 79 -24.12 3.09 3.57
CA PHE A 79 -24.00 4.21 4.50
C PHE A 79 -25.11 5.25 4.30
N TRP A 80 -25.50 5.54 3.06
CA TRP A 80 -26.51 6.56 2.78
C TRP A 80 -27.94 6.09 3.12
N LEU A 81 -28.25 4.81 2.89
CA LEU A 81 -29.61 4.28 3.04
C LEU A 81 -29.88 3.65 4.41
N LEU A 82 -28.88 3.00 5.02
CA LEU A 82 -29.08 2.15 6.20
C LEU A 82 -28.52 2.74 7.50
N VAL A 83 -27.66 3.75 7.43
CA VAL A 83 -27.01 4.34 8.61
C VAL A 83 -27.33 5.84 8.71
N PRO A 84 -28.48 6.21 9.31
CA PRO A 84 -28.86 7.62 9.42
C PRO A 84 -27.90 8.42 10.32
N ASN A 85 -27.31 7.79 11.34
CA ASN A 85 -26.40 8.46 12.27
C ASN A 85 -25.04 8.77 11.60
N PRO A 86 -24.62 10.05 11.48
CA PRO A 86 -23.36 10.44 10.86
C PRO A 86 -22.10 9.94 11.59
N GLU A 87 -22.14 9.84 12.92
CA GLU A 87 -20.99 9.36 13.71
C GLU A 87 -20.75 7.86 13.49
N ALA A 88 -21.83 7.07 13.46
CA ALA A 88 -21.76 5.64 13.19
C ALA A 88 -21.22 5.35 11.78
N ARG A 89 -21.63 6.17 10.78
CA ARG A 89 -21.09 6.10 9.41
C ARG A 89 -19.58 6.34 9.39
N LEU A 90 -19.12 7.37 10.08
CA LEU A 90 -17.71 7.71 10.16
C LEU A 90 -16.89 6.59 10.82
N GLN A 91 -17.35 6.05 11.95
CA GLN A 91 -16.66 4.97 12.66
C GLN A 91 -16.54 3.69 11.82
N GLN A 92 -17.64 3.26 11.19
CA GLN A 92 -17.65 2.04 10.36
C GLN A 92 -16.76 2.19 9.13
N LEU A 93 -16.80 3.36 8.46
CA LEU A 93 -15.93 3.63 7.32
C LEU A 93 -14.45 3.69 7.74
N GLY A 94 -14.15 4.34 8.87
CA GLY A 94 -12.79 4.39 9.43
C GLY A 94 -12.26 3.00 9.76
N LEU A 95 -13.08 2.14 10.36
CA LEU A 95 -12.74 0.75 10.64
C LEU A 95 -12.46 -0.03 9.35
N PHE A 96 -13.34 0.07 8.35
CA PHE A 96 -13.17 -0.59 7.06
C PHE A 96 -11.87 -0.16 6.37
N CYS A 97 -11.61 1.14 6.28
CA CYS A 97 -10.38 1.68 5.70
C CYS A 97 -9.14 1.21 6.46
N SER A 98 -9.22 1.16 7.80
CA SER A 98 -8.11 0.71 8.64
C SER A 98 -7.78 -0.75 8.42
N VAL A 99 -8.78 -1.65 8.46
CA VAL A 99 -8.60 -3.08 8.21
C VAL A 99 -8.02 -3.32 6.82
N PHE A 100 -8.55 -2.60 5.82
CA PHE A 100 -8.06 -2.70 4.46
C PHE A 100 -6.59 -2.27 4.35
N THR A 101 -6.23 -1.10 4.90
CA THR A 101 -4.84 -0.63 4.94
C THR A 101 -3.92 -1.60 5.67
N ILE A 102 -4.35 -2.17 6.81
CA ILE A 102 -3.56 -3.17 7.55
C ILE A 102 -3.30 -4.40 6.69
N SER A 103 -4.30 -4.89 5.95
CA SER A 103 -4.15 -6.04 5.05
C SER A 103 -3.11 -5.80 3.94
N MET A 104 -2.93 -4.55 3.51
CA MET A 104 -1.91 -4.21 2.50
C MET A 104 -0.49 -4.44 2.99
N TYR A 105 -0.26 -4.43 4.32
CA TYR A 105 1.06 -4.74 4.89
C TYR A 105 1.43 -6.23 4.81
N LEU A 106 0.52 -7.11 4.39
CA LEU A 106 0.85 -8.51 4.13
C LEU A 106 1.87 -8.66 2.99
N SER A 107 1.75 -7.82 1.94
CA SER A 107 2.69 -7.81 0.81
C SER A 107 4.14 -7.51 1.26
N PRO A 108 4.42 -6.37 1.94
CA PRO A 108 5.76 -6.13 2.43
C PRO A 108 6.23 -7.14 3.47
N LEU A 109 5.33 -7.74 4.26
CA LEU A 109 5.72 -8.79 5.21
C LEU A 109 6.21 -10.06 4.48
N ALA A 110 5.61 -10.41 3.34
CA ALA A 110 6.08 -11.47 2.48
C ALA A 110 7.49 -11.17 1.91
N ASP A 111 7.76 -9.92 1.55
CA ASP A 111 9.10 -9.50 1.12
C ASP A 111 10.13 -9.65 2.24
N LEU A 112 9.78 -9.32 3.49
CA LEU A 112 10.66 -9.53 4.64
C LEU A 112 10.97 -11.02 4.85
N ALA A 113 9.95 -11.88 4.75
CA ALA A 113 10.15 -13.32 4.83
C ALA A 113 11.09 -13.83 3.73
N LYS A 114 10.95 -13.30 2.50
CA LYS A 114 11.83 -13.61 1.39
C LYS A 114 13.28 -13.21 1.66
N VAL A 115 13.52 -12.01 2.19
CA VAL A 115 14.87 -11.53 2.56
C VAL A 115 15.53 -12.43 3.60
N ILE A 116 14.77 -12.91 4.60
CA ILE A 116 15.31 -13.81 5.63
C ILE A 116 15.70 -15.17 5.03
N GLN A 117 14.93 -15.66 4.07
CA GLN A 117 15.21 -16.92 3.35
C GLN A 117 16.39 -16.79 2.40
N THR A 118 16.43 -15.72 1.61
CA THR A 118 17.49 -15.48 0.61
C THR A 118 18.76 -14.87 1.19
N LYS A 119 18.70 -14.39 2.44
CA LYS A 119 19.81 -13.71 3.15
C LYS A 119 20.34 -12.49 2.39
N SER A 120 19.50 -11.85 1.58
CA SER A 120 19.85 -10.72 0.72
C SER A 120 18.75 -9.67 0.72
N THR A 121 19.13 -8.39 0.82
CA THR A 121 18.22 -7.24 0.81
C THR A 121 17.97 -6.67 -0.60
N GLN A 122 18.35 -7.38 -1.66
CA GLN A 122 18.21 -6.91 -3.05
C GLN A 122 16.76 -6.51 -3.43
N CYS A 123 15.75 -7.15 -2.85
CA CYS A 123 14.34 -6.82 -3.08
C CYS A 123 13.85 -5.59 -2.30
N LEU A 124 14.64 -5.05 -1.36
CA LEU A 124 14.27 -3.92 -0.51
C LEU A 124 15.01 -2.65 -0.94
N SER A 125 14.28 -1.53 -0.98
CA SER A 125 14.85 -0.21 -1.23
C SER A 125 15.01 0.56 0.08
N TYR A 126 16.23 1.01 0.36
CA TYR A 126 16.55 1.78 1.57
C TYR A 126 15.84 3.14 1.60
N PRO A 127 15.85 3.97 0.53
CA PRO A 127 15.08 5.22 0.49
C PRO A 127 13.58 5.02 0.70
N LEU A 128 13.00 3.96 0.13
CA LEU A 128 11.58 3.64 0.31
C LEU A 128 11.25 3.30 1.77
N THR A 129 12.17 2.64 2.46
CA THR A 129 12.02 2.32 3.89
C THR A 129 12.03 3.58 4.76
N ILE A 130 12.92 4.54 4.47
CA ILE A 130 12.94 5.84 5.15
C ILE A 130 11.64 6.61 4.88
N ALA A 131 11.20 6.69 3.63
CA ALA A 131 9.93 7.34 3.29
C ALA A 131 8.76 6.69 4.04
N THR A 132 8.72 5.35 4.09
CA THR A 132 7.65 4.61 4.78
C THR A 132 7.62 4.92 6.27
N VAL A 133 8.76 4.89 6.97
CA VAL A 133 8.78 5.18 8.42
C VAL A 133 8.36 6.61 8.72
N LEU A 134 8.83 7.59 7.94
CA LEU A 134 8.47 9.00 8.13
C LEU A 134 6.99 9.24 7.86
N THR A 135 6.46 8.69 6.78
CA THR A 135 5.03 8.78 6.43
C THR A 135 4.18 8.11 7.50
N SER A 136 4.50 6.89 7.91
CA SER A 136 3.73 6.16 8.93
C SER A 136 3.82 6.83 10.31
N ALA A 137 4.98 7.35 10.70
CA ALA A 137 5.13 8.11 11.94
C ALA A 137 4.32 9.41 11.92
N SER A 138 4.35 10.14 10.79
CA SER A 138 3.56 11.36 10.61
C SER A 138 2.06 11.09 10.72
N TRP A 139 1.56 10.02 10.08
CA TRP A 139 0.15 9.65 10.19
C TRP A 139 -0.24 9.16 11.58
N CYS A 140 0.64 8.43 12.28
CA CYS A 140 0.37 8.04 13.66
C CYS A 140 0.29 9.26 14.59
N LEU A 141 1.22 10.22 14.45
CA LEU A 141 1.19 11.47 15.21
C LEU A 141 -0.04 12.32 14.86
N TYR A 142 -0.41 12.35 13.58
CA TYR A 142 -1.62 13.03 13.11
C TYR A 142 -2.89 12.43 13.70
N GLY A 143 -3.03 11.11 13.64
CA GLY A 143 -4.14 10.38 14.26
C GLY A 143 -4.21 10.61 15.77
N PHE A 144 -3.07 10.56 16.47
CA PHE A 144 -2.98 10.90 17.88
C PHE A 144 -3.48 12.32 18.17
N ARG A 145 -3.07 13.30 17.36
CA ARG A 145 -3.47 14.71 17.54
C ARG A 145 -4.97 14.93 17.31
N LEU A 146 -5.56 14.18 16.39
CA LEU A 146 -7.00 14.20 16.10
C LEU A 146 -7.83 13.29 17.01
N ARG A 147 -7.18 12.54 17.93
CA ARG A 147 -7.81 11.46 18.71
C ARG A 147 -8.55 10.46 17.83
N ASP A 148 -7.98 10.17 16.67
CA ASP A 148 -8.52 9.25 15.69
C ASP A 148 -7.74 7.93 15.73
N PRO A 149 -8.30 6.88 16.39
CA PRO A 149 -7.62 5.61 16.51
C PRO A 149 -7.51 4.88 15.16
N TYR A 150 -8.38 5.15 14.20
CA TYR A 150 -8.40 4.47 12.90
C TYR A 150 -7.15 4.81 12.11
N ILE A 151 -6.84 6.10 11.96
CA ILE A 151 -5.63 6.58 11.28
C ILE A 151 -4.37 6.08 11.99
N MET A 152 -4.37 6.11 13.32
CA MET A 152 -3.21 5.71 14.12
C MET A 152 -2.92 4.20 13.98
N VAL A 153 -3.93 3.36 14.21
CA VAL A 153 -3.78 1.90 14.17
C VAL A 153 -3.47 1.41 12.76
N SER A 154 -4.03 2.03 11.72
CA SER A 154 -3.77 1.63 10.34
C SER A 154 -2.33 1.87 9.90
N ASN A 155 -1.66 2.89 10.46
CA ASN A 155 -0.30 3.28 10.07
C ASN A 155 0.79 2.67 10.95
N PHE A 156 0.43 2.19 12.15
CA PHE A 156 1.37 1.58 13.08
C PHE A 156 2.16 0.38 12.50
N PRO A 157 1.55 -0.56 11.73
CA PRO A 157 2.30 -1.63 11.08
C PRO A 157 3.40 -1.13 10.11
N GLY A 158 3.23 0.05 9.51
CA GLY A 158 4.25 0.65 8.66
C GLY A 158 5.51 1.04 9.42
N ILE A 159 5.36 1.50 10.67
CA ILE A 159 6.48 1.79 11.56
C ILE A 159 7.21 0.48 11.91
N VAL A 160 6.45 -0.53 12.38
CA VAL A 160 6.99 -1.84 12.78
C VAL A 160 7.75 -2.50 11.63
N THR A 161 7.13 -2.59 10.46
CA THR A 161 7.77 -3.20 9.28
C THR A 161 9.01 -2.44 8.83
N SER A 162 9.05 -1.11 8.99
CA SER A 162 10.23 -0.31 8.66
C SER A 162 11.40 -0.55 9.61
N PHE A 163 11.15 -0.68 10.91
CA PHE A 163 12.19 -1.06 11.87
C PHE A 163 12.77 -2.45 11.57
N ILE A 164 11.92 -3.41 11.20
CA ILE A 164 12.39 -4.74 10.77
C ILE A 164 13.27 -4.62 9.52
N ARG A 165 12.88 -3.80 8.53
CA ARG A 165 13.71 -3.56 7.34
C ARG A 165 15.07 -2.97 7.67
N PHE A 166 15.14 -1.96 8.54
CA PHE A 166 16.41 -1.39 8.97
C PHE A 166 17.31 -2.42 9.64
N TRP A 167 16.74 -3.28 10.49
CA TRP A 167 17.47 -4.38 11.07
C TRP A 167 17.98 -5.39 10.01
N LEU A 168 17.16 -5.70 9.01
CA LEU A 168 17.57 -6.58 7.90
C LEU A 168 18.68 -5.97 7.04
N PHE A 169 18.63 -4.66 6.75
CA PHE A 169 19.71 -3.95 6.04
C PHE A 169 21.02 -3.98 6.81
N TRP A 170 20.97 -3.90 8.14
CA TRP A 170 22.16 -4.08 8.97
C TRP A 170 22.69 -5.51 8.90
N LYS A 171 21.79 -6.50 8.91
CA LYS A 171 22.16 -7.93 9.07
C LYS A 171 22.60 -8.60 7.77
N TYR A 172 22.00 -8.25 6.65
CA TYR A 172 22.17 -8.94 5.37
C TYR A 172 22.73 -7.99 4.29
N PRO A 173 23.72 -8.44 3.50
CA PRO A 173 24.27 -7.64 2.41
C PRO A 173 23.23 -7.38 1.32
N GLN A 174 23.42 -6.28 0.60
CA GLN A 174 22.58 -5.88 -0.53
C GLN A 174 22.86 -6.70 -1.80
N GLU A 175 24.04 -7.33 -1.87
CA GLU A 175 24.51 -8.14 -3.00
C GLU A 175 24.94 -9.53 -2.51
N GLN A 176 24.53 -10.56 -3.24
CA GLN A 176 25.14 -11.89 -3.15
C GLN A 176 26.44 -11.79 -3.95
N ASP A 177 27.58 -11.96 -3.27
CA ASP A 177 28.93 -11.74 -3.81
C ASP A 177 29.07 -12.18 -5.29
N ARG A 178 29.16 -11.19 -6.17
CA ARG A 178 29.59 -11.34 -7.56
C ARG A 178 31.12 -11.52 -7.62
N ASN A 179 31.71 -12.23 -6.64
CA ASN A 179 33.15 -12.37 -6.47
C ASN A 179 33.78 -13.51 -7.30
N TYR A 180 33.04 -14.15 -8.22
CA TYR A 180 33.65 -15.10 -9.15
C TYR A 180 34.16 -14.46 -10.45
N TRP A 181 33.69 -13.26 -10.82
CA TRP A 181 34.05 -12.67 -12.12
C TRP A 181 35.38 -11.92 -12.10
N PHE A 182 35.83 -11.43 -10.94
CA PHE A 182 37.11 -10.72 -10.80
C PHE A 182 38.27 -11.61 -10.34
N LEU A 183 38.03 -12.91 -10.11
CA LEU A 183 39.08 -13.89 -9.81
C LEU A 183 39.49 -14.71 -11.04
N GLN A 184 39.05 -14.31 -12.24
CA GLN A 184 39.30 -15.03 -13.50
C GLN A 184 39.79 -14.15 -14.67
N THR A 185 40.18 -12.90 -14.42
CA THR A 185 40.85 -12.00 -15.36
C THR A 185 42.00 -11.29 -14.69
#